data_AF-A0A1U7PYT3-F1
#
_entry.id   AF-A0A1U7PYT3-F1
#
_cell.length_a   1.000
_cell.length_b   1.000
_cell.length_c   1.000
_cell.angle_alpha   90.00
_cell.angle_beta   90.00
_cell.angle_gamma   90.00
#
_symmetry.space_group_name_H-M   'P 1'
#
loop_
_entity.id
_entity.type
_entity.pdbx_description
1 polymer ?
#
loop_
_entity_poly.entity_id
_entity_poly.type
_entity_poly.pdbx_seq_one_letter_code
_entity_poly.pdbx_strand_id
1 'polypeptide(L)'
;MNNSEEWKVYQFGESFDETYQLYFSKYGEVKSFTKNNPEGKILKGSLREGYPIISFTQFKPITESVKANFDEQAEHISELRAEARELKKIIRKKNTAGKDLQKAVARIEELATEIKSCVSRLSRQRKKDLKSRALYYHLLVHKAVAELFITNDDPENKKFVIHKNFDKKDNRAENLSWATKDEVVKRSFESPKFISYKISKPKKDPTSVSKLSYNEVVLIKRKLKKGEPAARLARRFGVSDMQIHRIKTGENWSDVQLSLINNKS
;
A
#
# COMPACT_ATOMS: atom_id res chain seq x y z
N MET A 1 -14.27 -30.17 -17.26
CA MET A 1 -13.09 -29.77 -18.06
C MET A 1 -12.15 -29.05 -17.12
N ASN A 2 -10.96 -29.61 -16.88
CA ASN A 2 -9.99 -29.05 -15.94
C ASN A 2 -9.56 -27.66 -16.43
N ASN A 3 -10.10 -26.60 -15.83
CA ASN A 3 -9.54 -25.26 -15.95
C ASN A 3 -8.17 -25.32 -15.28
N SER A 4 -7.14 -25.66 -16.06
CA SER A 4 -5.75 -25.47 -15.65
C SER A 4 -5.56 -23.98 -15.41
N GLU A 5 -5.55 -23.60 -14.14
CA GLU A 5 -5.34 -22.22 -13.73
C GLU A 5 -4.00 -21.73 -14.30
N GLU A 6 -4.05 -20.62 -15.03
CA GLU A 6 -2.85 -20.03 -15.64
C GLU A 6 -2.10 -19.22 -14.56
N TRP A 7 -0.87 -19.64 -14.26
CA TRP A 7 0.03 -18.98 -13.33
C TRP A 7 1.18 -18.33 -14.11
N LYS A 8 1.44 -17.04 -13.89
CA LYS A 8 2.53 -16.29 -14.53
C LYS A 8 3.51 -15.73 -13.51
N VAL A 9 4.79 -15.76 -13.85
CA VAL A 9 5.87 -15.16 -13.04
C VAL A 9 5.81 -13.65 -13.15
N TYR A 10 5.84 -12.96 -12.02
CA TYR A 10 6.00 -11.51 -11.99
C TYR A 10 7.46 -11.12 -12.11
N GLN A 11 7.79 -10.36 -13.15
CA GLN A 11 9.13 -9.87 -13.41
C GLN A 11 9.35 -8.54 -12.71
N PHE A 12 10.31 -8.49 -11.79
CA PHE A 12 10.52 -7.33 -10.94
C PHE A 12 11.58 -6.34 -11.49
N GLY A 13 12.36 -6.75 -12.51
CA GLY A 13 13.44 -5.98 -13.14
C GLY A 13 14.81 -6.68 -13.06
N GLU A 14 15.85 -6.11 -13.68
CA GLU A 14 17.17 -6.74 -13.86
C GLU A 14 17.98 -6.98 -12.56
N SER A 15 17.51 -6.49 -11.41
CA SER A 15 18.25 -6.56 -10.13
C SER A 15 17.63 -7.50 -9.10
N PHE A 16 16.70 -8.37 -9.49
CA PHE A 16 15.98 -9.23 -8.55
C PHE A 16 16.61 -10.62 -8.45
N ASP A 17 16.66 -11.13 -7.22
CA ASP A 17 17.18 -12.47 -6.93
C ASP A 17 16.25 -13.53 -7.54
N GLU A 18 16.77 -14.33 -8.47
CA GLU A 18 16.04 -15.44 -9.11
C GLU A 18 15.61 -16.52 -8.11
N THR A 19 16.19 -16.55 -6.90
CA THR A 19 15.85 -17.55 -5.89
C THR A 19 14.49 -17.33 -5.22
N TYR A 20 13.91 -16.13 -5.32
CA TYR A 20 12.59 -15.82 -4.79
C TYR A 20 11.68 -15.28 -5.90
N GLN A 21 10.76 -16.13 -6.37
CA GLN A 21 9.84 -15.80 -7.45
C GLN A 21 8.42 -15.69 -6.93
N LEU A 22 7.66 -14.73 -7.47
CA LEU A 22 6.23 -14.58 -7.21
C LEU A 22 5.45 -14.89 -8.46
N TYR A 23 4.48 -15.78 -8.32
CA TYR A 23 3.55 -16.18 -9.36
C TYR A 23 2.18 -15.65 -9.00
N PHE A 24 1.47 -15.18 -10.02
CA PHE A 24 0.11 -14.69 -9.90
C PHE A 24 -0.79 -15.55 -10.76
N SER A 25 -1.99 -15.83 -10.26
CA SER A 25 -3.05 -16.41 -11.08
C SER A 25 -3.94 -15.33 -11.68
N LYS A 26 -4.66 -15.68 -12.75
CA LYS A 26 -5.67 -14.81 -13.35
C LYS A 26 -6.76 -14.38 -12.36
N TYR A 27 -6.98 -15.15 -11.29
CA TYR A 27 -7.97 -14.87 -10.25
C TYR A 27 -7.46 -13.96 -9.12
N GLY A 28 -6.19 -13.56 -9.17
CA GLY A 28 -5.58 -12.68 -8.17
C GLY A 28 -5.01 -13.41 -6.96
N GLU A 29 -4.80 -14.72 -7.05
CA GLU A 29 -4.04 -15.47 -6.07
C GLU A 29 -2.54 -15.28 -6.28
N VAL A 30 -1.77 -15.42 -5.19
CA VAL A 30 -0.32 -15.23 -5.22
C VAL A 30 0.39 -16.41 -4.58
N LYS A 31 1.44 -16.90 -5.26
CA LYS A 31 2.25 -18.02 -4.80
C LYS A 31 3.73 -17.66 -4.86
N SER A 32 4.46 -17.85 -3.76
CA SER A 32 5.92 -17.68 -3.74
C SER A 32 6.62 -19.01 -3.95
N PHE A 33 7.64 -19.01 -4.78
CA PHE A 33 8.54 -20.14 -4.99
C PHE A 33 9.93 -19.77 -4.51
N THR A 34 10.56 -20.72 -3.83
CA THR A 34 11.96 -20.59 -3.39
C THR A 34 12.72 -21.85 -3.75
N LYS A 35 14.06 -21.75 -3.84
CA LYS A 35 14.92 -22.93 -4.09
C LYS A 35 14.64 -24.09 -3.13
N ASN A 36 14.26 -23.80 -1.88
CA ASN A 36 13.98 -24.80 -0.85
C ASN A 36 12.51 -25.25 -0.82
N ASN A 37 11.62 -24.60 -1.56
CA ASN A 37 10.20 -24.97 -1.65
C ASN A 37 9.72 -24.88 -3.11
N PRO A 38 9.99 -25.92 -3.92
CA PRO A 38 9.65 -25.94 -5.33
C PRO A 38 8.14 -26.13 -5.61
N GLU A 39 7.37 -26.63 -4.65
CA GLU A 39 5.90 -26.70 -4.78
C GLU A 39 5.23 -25.33 -4.60
N GLY A 40 5.98 -24.37 -4.05
CA GLY A 40 5.55 -23.00 -3.77
C GLY A 40 4.63 -22.90 -2.54
N LYS A 41 4.40 -21.67 -2.08
CA LYS A 41 3.55 -21.37 -0.92
C LYS A 41 2.56 -20.27 -1.29
N ILE A 42 1.27 -20.52 -1.04
CA ILE A 42 0.24 -19.49 -1.22
C ILE A 42 0.47 -18.38 -0.20
N LEU A 43 0.54 -17.14 -0.69
CA LEU A 43 0.73 -15.96 0.12
C LEU A 43 -0.60 -15.27 0.39
N LYS A 44 -0.91 -15.11 1.68
CA LYS A 44 -1.96 -14.21 2.12
C LYS A 44 -1.32 -12.84 2.38
N GLY A 45 -1.64 -11.88 1.52
CA GLY A 45 -1.18 -10.50 1.63
C GLY A 45 -1.80 -9.74 2.80
N SER A 46 -1.35 -8.50 2.99
CA SER A 46 -2.01 -7.53 3.87
C SER A 46 -2.85 -6.53 3.06
N LEU A 47 -3.60 -5.65 3.72
CA LEU A 47 -4.34 -4.57 3.05
C LEU A 47 -3.64 -3.23 3.28
N ARG A 48 -3.52 -2.43 2.22
CA ARG A 48 -3.08 -1.02 2.29
C ARG A 48 -4.07 -0.15 1.52
N GLU A 49 -4.66 0.85 2.17
CA GLU A 49 -5.74 1.67 1.59
C GLU A 49 -6.92 0.84 1.04
N GLY A 50 -7.14 -0.35 1.62
CA GLY A 50 -8.16 -1.33 1.20
C GLY A 50 -7.75 -2.24 0.04
N TYR A 51 -6.56 -2.09 -0.54
CA TYR A 51 -6.04 -2.97 -1.60
C TYR A 51 -5.19 -4.11 -1.05
N PRO A 52 -5.33 -5.35 -1.54
CA PRO A 52 -4.42 -6.44 -1.24
C PRO A 52 -3.00 -6.17 -1.75
N ILE A 53 -2.02 -6.36 -0.86
CA ILE A 53 -0.60 -6.19 -1.14
C ILE A 53 0.22 -7.40 -0.71
N ILE A 54 1.30 -7.66 -1.44
CA ILE A 54 2.31 -8.63 -1.08
C ILE A 54 3.57 -7.87 -0.69
N SER A 55 3.99 -8.06 0.55
CA SER A 55 5.22 -7.45 1.08
C SER A 55 6.31 -8.50 1.13
N PHE A 56 7.47 -8.17 0.58
CA PHE A 56 8.61 -9.08 0.58
C PHE A 56 9.91 -8.27 0.64
N THR A 57 10.98 -8.95 1.03
CA THR A 57 12.31 -8.37 1.14
C THR A 57 13.20 -8.97 0.06
N GLN A 58 13.93 -8.11 -0.62
CA GLN A 58 15.00 -8.47 -1.54
C GLN A 58 16.31 -7.91 -1.00
N PHE A 59 17.43 -8.38 -1.52
CA PHE A 59 18.74 -7.94 -1.05
C PHE A 59 19.57 -7.47 -2.23
N LYS A 60 20.21 -6.31 -2.09
CA LYS A 60 21.21 -5.88 -3.07
C LYS A 60 22.35 -6.92 -3.16
N PRO A 61 23.00 -7.09 -4.32
CA PRO A 61 24.16 -7.96 -4.42
C PRO A 61 25.24 -7.55 -3.41
N ILE A 62 26.02 -8.52 -2.96
CA ILE A 62 27.17 -8.27 -2.10
C ILE A 62 28.27 -7.57 -2.92
N THR A 63 28.92 -6.56 -2.34
CA THR A 63 30.08 -5.92 -2.96
C THR A 63 31.28 -6.88 -2.93
N GLU A 64 32.11 -6.86 -3.99
CA GLU A 64 33.25 -7.76 -4.11
C GLU A 64 34.22 -7.67 -2.91
N SER A 65 34.46 -6.46 -2.38
CA SER A 65 35.33 -6.27 -1.20
C SER A 65 34.80 -6.94 0.07
N VAL A 66 33.48 -6.89 0.29
CA VAL A 66 32.83 -7.52 1.44
C VAL A 66 32.84 -9.04 1.28
N LYS A 67 32.58 -9.51 0.05
CA LYS A 67 32.64 -10.93 -0.31
C LYS A 67 34.04 -11.50 -0.06
N ALA A 68 35.10 -10.85 -0.57
CA ALA A 68 36.48 -11.25 -0.35
C ALA A 68 36.84 -11.38 1.14
N ASN A 69 36.45 -10.41 1.96
CA ASN A 69 36.66 -10.47 3.42
C ASN A 69 35.92 -11.65 4.08
N PHE A 70 34.69 -11.95 3.64
CA PHE A 70 33.95 -13.10 4.17
C PHE A 70 34.53 -14.43 3.71
N ASP A 71 35.13 -14.48 2.52
CA ASP A 71 35.77 -15.66 1.97
C ASP A 71 37.10 -15.92 2.68
N GLU A 72 37.93 -14.90 2.89
CA GLU A 72 39.18 -14.98 3.67
C GLU A 72 38.93 -15.51 5.10
N GLN A 73 37.93 -14.96 5.80
CA GLN A 73 37.57 -15.44 7.13
C GLN A 73 37.02 -16.88 7.11
N ALA A 74 36.30 -17.27 6.06
CA ALA A 74 35.78 -18.63 5.91
C ALA A 74 36.90 -19.63 5.61
N GLU A 75 37.89 -19.24 4.80
CA GLU A 75 39.08 -20.01 4.50
C GLU A 75 39.91 -20.25 5.76
N HIS A 76 40.18 -19.21 6.54
CA HIS A 76 40.87 -19.35 7.82
C HIS A 76 40.14 -20.31 8.79
N ILE A 77 38.81 -20.23 8.89
CA ILE A 77 38.02 -21.20 9.67
C ILE A 77 38.16 -22.63 9.13
N SER A 78 38.27 -22.80 7.81
CA SER A 78 38.48 -24.10 7.15
C SER A 78 39.85 -24.69 7.50
N GLU A 79 40.91 -23.87 7.52
CA GLU A 79 42.26 -24.26 7.91
C GLU A 79 42.32 -24.74 9.36
N LEU A 80 41.76 -23.98 10.31
CA LEU A 80 41.67 -24.38 11.72
C LEU A 80 40.92 -25.71 11.88
N ARG A 81 39.85 -25.91 11.09
CA ARG A 81 39.11 -27.19 11.07
C ARG A 81 39.93 -28.33 10.46
N ALA A 82 40.79 -28.05 9.48
CA ALA A 82 41.71 -29.03 8.90
C ALA A 82 42.78 -29.46 9.92
N GLU A 83 43.40 -28.50 10.61
CA GLU A 83 44.36 -28.75 11.69
C GLU A 83 43.73 -29.65 12.77
N ALA A 84 42.53 -29.29 13.25
CA ALA A 84 41.82 -30.10 14.25
C ALA A 84 41.49 -31.52 13.74
N ARG A 85 41.23 -31.70 12.44
CA ARG A 85 41.02 -33.03 11.85
C ARG A 85 42.31 -33.84 11.82
N GLU A 86 43.45 -33.25 11.47
CA GLU A 86 44.74 -33.95 11.47
C GLU A 86 45.16 -34.36 12.88
N LEU A 87 45.01 -33.49 13.88
CA LEU A 87 45.28 -33.81 15.29
C LEU A 87 44.39 -34.97 15.79
N LYS A 88 43.12 -35.00 15.39
CA LYS A 88 42.23 -36.13 15.70
C LYS A 88 42.67 -37.45 15.05
N LYS A 89 43.33 -37.43 13.89
CA LYS A 89 43.89 -38.64 13.28
C LYS A 89 45.08 -39.16 14.09
N ILE A 90 45.92 -38.28 14.65
CA ILE A 90 47.06 -38.65 15.50
C ILE A 90 46.56 -39.37 16.76
N ILE A 91 45.52 -38.84 17.43
CA ILE A 91 44.91 -39.46 18.61
C ILE A 91 44.42 -40.90 18.34
N ARG A 92 43.92 -41.18 17.13
CA ARG A 92 43.43 -42.53 16.77
C ARG A 92 44.54 -43.57 16.59
N LYS A 93 45.81 -43.16 16.44
CA LYS A 93 46.93 -44.10 16.26
C LYS A 93 47.31 -44.73 17.61
N LYS A 94 47.26 -46.06 17.70
CA LYS A 94 47.50 -46.86 18.92
C LYS A 94 48.90 -46.73 19.54
N ASN A 95 49.88 -46.20 18.81
CA ASN A 95 51.30 -46.19 19.19
C ASN A 95 51.85 -44.81 19.57
N THR A 96 50.97 -43.88 19.97
CA THR A 96 51.34 -42.47 20.23
C THR A 96 51.74 -42.27 21.68
N ALA A 97 52.87 -41.60 21.94
CA ALA A 97 53.36 -41.34 23.29
C ALA A 97 52.35 -40.48 24.10
N GLY A 98 52.15 -40.82 25.39
CA GLY A 98 51.12 -40.18 26.22
C GLY A 98 51.25 -38.66 26.36
N LYS A 99 52.48 -38.12 26.33
CA LYS A 99 52.75 -36.67 26.39
C LYS A 99 52.31 -35.95 25.11
N ASP A 100 52.49 -36.58 23.96
CA ASP A 100 52.07 -36.02 22.66
C ASP A 100 50.56 -36.08 22.50
N LEU A 101 49.93 -37.13 23.08
CA LEU A 101 48.48 -37.25 23.15
C LEU A 101 47.86 -36.11 23.97
N GLN A 102 48.39 -35.80 25.15
CA GLN A 102 47.91 -34.70 25.99
C GLN A 102 48.03 -33.33 25.28
N LYS A 103 49.17 -33.08 24.62
CA LYS A 103 49.36 -31.85 23.83
C LYS A 103 48.36 -31.75 22.68
N ALA A 104 48.12 -32.84 21.94
CA ALA A 104 47.16 -32.85 20.84
C ALA A 104 45.73 -32.61 21.32
N VAL A 105 45.34 -33.19 22.46
CA VAL A 105 44.02 -32.94 23.07
C VAL A 105 43.87 -31.47 23.48
N ALA A 106 44.85 -30.91 24.19
CA ALA A 106 44.84 -29.50 24.60
C ALA A 106 44.71 -28.55 23.39
N ARG A 107 45.49 -28.80 22.33
CA ARG A 107 45.42 -27.99 21.09
C ARG A 107 44.06 -28.11 20.40
N ILE A 108 43.43 -29.28 20.39
CA ILE A 108 42.08 -29.46 19.83
C ILE A 108 41.05 -28.65 20.61
N GLU A 109 41.17 -28.59 21.93
CA GLU A 109 40.29 -27.78 22.77
C GLU A 109 40.46 -26.28 22.48
N GLU A 110 41.70 -25.80 22.40
CA GLU A 110 42.02 -24.43 21.96
C GLU A 110 41.40 -24.12 20.60
N LEU A 111 41.69 -24.94 19.58
CA LEU A 111 41.14 -24.78 18.23
C LEU A 111 39.61 -24.78 18.23
N ALA A 112 38.96 -25.61 19.06
CA ALA A 112 37.51 -25.61 19.18
C ALA A 112 36.98 -24.28 19.72
N THR A 113 37.65 -23.68 20.72
CA THR A 113 37.28 -22.36 21.24
C THR A 113 37.49 -21.25 20.20
N GLU A 114 38.60 -21.30 19.46
CA GLU A 114 38.94 -20.33 18.41
C GLU A 114 37.96 -20.40 17.25
N ILE A 115 37.71 -21.60 16.71
CA ILE A 115 36.73 -21.84 15.64
C ILE A 115 35.35 -21.33 16.07
N LYS A 116 34.91 -21.63 17.30
CA LYS A 116 33.63 -21.16 17.82
C LYS A 116 33.56 -19.63 17.81
N SER A 117 34.63 -18.96 18.27
CA SER A 117 34.72 -17.49 18.25
C SER A 117 34.65 -16.94 16.83
N CYS A 118 35.49 -17.44 15.91
CA CYS A 118 35.55 -16.99 14.51
C CYS A 118 34.22 -17.21 13.77
N VAL A 119 33.59 -18.38 13.92
CA VAL A 119 32.28 -18.66 13.33
C VAL A 119 31.21 -17.71 13.88
N SER A 120 31.21 -17.45 15.19
CA SER A 120 30.25 -16.53 15.80
C SER A 120 30.41 -15.10 15.29
N ARG A 121 31.66 -14.63 15.13
CA ARG A 121 32.01 -13.33 14.60
C ARG A 121 31.58 -13.19 13.13
N LEU A 122 31.96 -14.14 12.28
CA LEU A 122 31.60 -14.15 10.87
C LEU A 122 30.08 -14.23 10.67
N SER A 123 29.37 -15.02 11.48
CA SER A 123 27.90 -15.09 11.47
C SER A 123 27.26 -13.74 11.79
N ARG A 124 27.76 -13.02 12.81
CA ARG A 124 27.27 -11.67 13.15
C ARG A 124 27.53 -10.66 12.02
N GLN A 125 28.73 -10.70 11.42
CA GLN A 125 29.09 -9.81 10.31
C GLN A 125 28.18 -10.06 9.09
N ARG A 126 27.99 -11.32 8.69
CA ARG A 126 27.08 -11.69 7.59
C ARG A 126 25.64 -11.25 7.85
N LYS A 127 25.14 -11.41 9.08
CA LYS A 127 23.79 -10.92 9.46
C LYS A 127 23.67 -9.40 9.37
N LYS A 128 24.71 -8.67 9.81
CA LYS A 128 24.74 -7.19 9.73
C LYS A 128 24.73 -6.73 8.28
N ASP A 129 25.59 -7.32 7.45
CA ASP A 129 25.66 -7.04 6.01
C ASP A 129 24.32 -7.33 5.30
N LEU A 130 23.75 -8.52 5.54
CA LEU A 130 22.44 -8.90 4.99
C LEU A 130 21.36 -7.87 5.34
N LYS A 131 21.30 -7.43 6.60
CA LYS A 131 20.34 -6.40 7.03
C LYS A 131 20.59 -5.05 6.36
N SER A 132 21.85 -4.64 6.18
CA SER A 132 22.17 -3.36 5.52
C SER A 132 21.82 -3.34 4.03
N ARG A 133 21.80 -4.51 3.37
CA ARG A 133 21.45 -4.65 1.95
C ARG A 133 19.96 -4.93 1.71
N ALA A 134 19.16 -5.06 2.76
CA ALA A 134 17.74 -5.38 2.68
C ALA A 134 16.94 -4.22 2.05
N LEU A 135 16.14 -4.55 1.05
CA LEU A 135 15.19 -3.68 0.36
C LEU A 135 13.79 -4.24 0.54
N TYR A 136 12.87 -3.42 1.08
CA TYR A 136 11.49 -3.82 1.33
C TYR A 136 10.61 -3.35 0.18
N TYR A 137 9.87 -4.28 -0.40
CA TYR A 137 8.96 -4.04 -1.51
C TYR A 137 7.52 -4.31 -1.10
N HIS A 138 6.61 -3.50 -1.64
CA HIS A 138 5.17 -3.68 -1.52
C HIS A 138 4.57 -3.72 -2.92
N LEU A 139 4.05 -4.88 -3.31
CA LEU A 139 3.42 -5.09 -4.61
C LEU A 139 1.90 -5.07 -4.45
N LEU A 140 1.22 -4.24 -5.25
CA LEU A 140 -0.23 -4.23 -5.36
C LEU A 140 -0.68 -5.42 -6.22
N VAL A 141 -1.53 -6.29 -5.67
CA VAL A 141 -1.95 -7.51 -6.37
C VAL A 141 -2.69 -7.19 -7.67
N HIS A 142 -3.63 -6.24 -7.66
CA HIS A 142 -4.36 -5.85 -8.87
C HIS A 142 -3.44 -5.32 -9.97
N LYS A 143 -2.42 -4.55 -9.62
CA LYS A 143 -1.47 -4.00 -10.60
C LYS A 143 -0.65 -5.13 -11.23
N ALA A 144 -0.15 -6.04 -10.40
CA ALA A 144 0.60 -7.20 -10.87
C ALA A 144 -0.23 -8.10 -11.79
N VAL A 145 -1.49 -8.37 -11.43
CA VAL A 145 -2.41 -9.15 -12.27
C VAL A 145 -2.67 -8.43 -13.60
N ALA A 146 -2.91 -7.12 -13.59
CA ALA A 146 -3.14 -6.37 -14.82
C ALA A 146 -1.91 -6.40 -15.74
N GLU A 147 -0.71 -6.21 -15.21
CA GLU A 147 0.54 -6.27 -15.98
C GLU A 147 0.79 -7.66 -16.61
N LEU A 148 0.35 -8.73 -15.96
CA LEU A 148 0.58 -10.10 -16.42
C LEU A 148 -0.52 -10.65 -17.36
N PHE A 149 -1.76 -10.23 -17.16
CA PHE A 149 -2.93 -10.86 -17.79
C PHE A 149 -3.75 -9.92 -18.68
N ILE A 150 -3.46 -8.62 -18.70
CA ILE A 150 -4.27 -7.62 -19.42
C ILE A 150 -3.36 -6.77 -20.29
N THR A 151 -3.51 -6.92 -21.62
CA THR A 151 -2.84 -6.05 -22.59
C THR A 151 -3.26 -4.60 -22.37
N ASN A 152 -2.28 -3.70 -22.31
CA ASN A 152 -2.51 -2.27 -22.30
C ASN A 152 -2.48 -1.75 -23.74
N ASP A 153 -3.62 -1.26 -24.22
CA ASP A 153 -3.82 -0.73 -25.57
C ASP A 153 -3.23 0.68 -25.76
N ASP A 154 -3.05 1.43 -24.67
CA ASP A 154 -2.42 2.75 -24.67
C ASP A 154 -1.48 2.91 -23.47
N PRO A 155 -0.28 2.31 -23.50
CA PRO A 155 0.67 2.36 -22.38
C PRO A 155 1.18 3.77 -22.06
N GLU A 156 1.13 4.69 -23.01
CA GLU A 156 1.61 6.06 -22.83
C GLU A 156 0.66 6.86 -21.93
N ASN A 157 -0.66 6.70 -22.10
CA ASN A 157 -1.65 7.45 -21.33
C ASN A 157 -2.29 6.63 -20.20
N LYS A 158 -2.52 5.33 -20.40
CA LYS A 158 -3.21 4.45 -19.43
C LYS A 158 -2.24 3.84 -18.43
N LYS A 159 -1.81 4.65 -17.47
CA LYS A 159 -0.83 4.25 -16.43
C LYS A 159 -1.45 3.69 -15.15
N PHE A 160 -2.78 3.71 -15.02
CA PHE A 160 -3.49 3.29 -13.80
C PHE A 160 -4.29 2.02 -14.03
N VAL A 161 -4.48 1.23 -12.98
CA VAL A 161 -5.33 0.03 -13.00
C VAL A 161 -6.52 0.29 -12.11
N ILE A 162 -7.73 0.00 -12.62
CA ILE A 162 -8.99 0.17 -11.90
C ILE A 162 -9.75 -1.15 -11.77
N HIS A 163 -10.53 -1.27 -10.69
CA HIS A 163 -11.50 -2.34 -10.50
C HIS A 163 -12.85 -1.91 -11.07
N LYS A 164 -13.41 -2.66 -12.04
CA LYS A 164 -14.68 -2.38 -12.75
C LYS A 164 -15.89 -2.42 -11.81
N ASN A 165 -15.89 -3.31 -10.82
CA ASN A 165 -16.96 -3.42 -9.82
C ASN A 165 -16.79 -2.52 -8.57
N PHE A 166 -15.73 -1.68 -8.51
CA PHE A 166 -15.36 -0.85 -7.35
C PHE A 166 -14.94 -1.62 -6.08
N ASP A 167 -14.88 -2.96 -6.12
CA ASP A 167 -14.34 -3.75 -5.02
C ASP A 167 -12.83 -3.91 -5.17
N LYS A 168 -12.08 -3.26 -4.26
CA LYS A 168 -10.62 -3.26 -4.22
C LYS A 168 -10.01 -4.65 -3.92
N LYS A 169 -10.81 -5.60 -3.42
CA LYS A 169 -10.37 -6.95 -3.08
C LYS A 169 -10.53 -7.94 -4.22
N ASP A 170 -11.38 -7.63 -5.20
CA ASP A 170 -11.64 -8.49 -6.36
C ASP A 170 -10.58 -8.27 -7.45
N ASN A 171 -9.44 -8.93 -7.31
CA ASN A 171 -8.29 -8.77 -8.19
C ASN A 171 -8.30 -9.73 -9.40
N ARG A 172 -9.45 -10.31 -9.77
CA ARG A 172 -9.55 -11.13 -10.97
C ARG A 172 -9.27 -10.27 -12.20
N ALA A 173 -8.49 -10.77 -13.15
CA ALA A 173 -8.12 -10.02 -14.35
C ALA A 173 -9.34 -9.50 -15.13
N GLU A 174 -10.45 -10.25 -15.14
CA GLU A 174 -11.70 -9.83 -15.77
C GLU A 174 -12.32 -8.57 -15.14
N ASN A 175 -12.10 -8.35 -13.84
CA ASN A 175 -12.58 -7.19 -13.10
C ASN A 175 -11.62 -6.00 -13.18
N LEU A 176 -10.43 -6.16 -13.77
CA LEU A 176 -9.43 -5.10 -13.86
C LEU A 176 -9.40 -4.49 -15.26
N SER A 177 -8.98 -3.24 -15.35
CA SER A 177 -8.68 -2.57 -16.62
C SER A 177 -7.68 -1.44 -16.46
N TRP A 178 -6.91 -1.18 -17.53
CA TRP A 178 -6.05 0.00 -17.65
C TRP A 178 -6.90 1.26 -17.86
N ALA A 179 -6.48 2.37 -17.25
CA ALA A 179 -7.16 3.65 -17.31
C ALA A 179 -6.17 4.82 -17.25
N THR A 180 -6.58 5.93 -17.85
CA THR A 180 -5.96 7.25 -17.72
C THR A 180 -6.33 7.90 -16.39
N LYS A 181 -5.60 8.97 -16.01
CA LYS A 181 -5.91 9.74 -14.79
C LYS A 181 -7.32 10.32 -14.82
N ASP A 182 -7.75 10.84 -15.97
CA ASP A 182 -9.06 11.48 -16.13
C ASP A 182 -10.20 10.46 -16.01
N GLU A 183 -10.02 9.26 -16.55
CA GLU A 183 -10.99 8.16 -16.39
C GLU A 183 -11.10 7.73 -14.93
N VAL A 184 -9.99 7.60 -14.20
CA VAL A 184 -9.99 7.30 -12.76
C VAL A 184 -10.80 8.35 -11.98
N VAL A 185 -10.59 9.64 -12.29
CA VAL A 185 -11.29 10.74 -11.63
C VAL A 185 -12.79 10.71 -11.95
N LYS A 186 -13.16 10.62 -13.24
CA LYS A 186 -14.57 10.51 -13.67
C LYS A 186 -15.27 9.34 -12.99
N ARG A 187 -14.63 8.17 -13.02
CA ARG A 187 -15.09 6.95 -12.37
C ARG A 187 -15.28 7.09 -10.87
N SER A 188 -14.45 7.88 -10.18
CA SER A 188 -14.58 8.06 -8.72
C SER A 188 -15.94 8.66 -8.34
N PHE A 189 -16.51 9.52 -9.19
CA PHE A 189 -17.84 10.11 -9.02
C PHE A 189 -18.98 9.11 -9.29
N GLU A 190 -18.71 8.05 -10.04
CA GLU A 190 -19.68 6.98 -10.31
C GLU A 190 -19.65 5.89 -9.23
N SER A 191 -18.72 5.97 -8.28
CA SER A 191 -18.60 4.94 -7.25
C SER A 191 -19.85 4.85 -6.37
N PRO A 192 -20.31 3.64 -6.01
CA PRO A 192 -21.46 3.47 -5.12
C PRO A 192 -21.32 4.24 -3.81
N LYS A 193 -20.09 4.39 -3.30
CA LYS A 193 -19.77 5.19 -2.12
C LYS A 193 -19.97 6.69 -2.33
N PHE A 194 -19.61 7.21 -3.50
CA PHE A 194 -19.83 8.62 -3.81
C PHE A 194 -21.32 8.90 -4.06
N ILE A 195 -22.01 8.01 -4.76
CA ILE A 195 -23.45 8.10 -4.99
C ILE A 195 -24.20 8.08 -3.66
N SER A 196 -23.88 7.14 -2.76
CA SER A 196 -24.52 7.07 -1.44
C SER A 196 -24.21 8.30 -0.59
N TYR A 197 -22.98 8.83 -0.64
CA TYR A 197 -22.63 10.10 0.00
C TYR A 197 -23.45 11.27 -0.55
N LYS A 198 -23.64 11.37 -1.87
CA LYS A 198 -24.44 12.43 -2.50
C LYS A 198 -25.92 12.34 -2.11
N ILE A 199 -26.46 11.13 -2.00
CA ILE A 199 -27.84 10.90 -1.57
C ILE A 199 -28.02 11.21 -0.08
N SER A 200 -27.09 10.79 0.77
CA SER A 200 -27.18 10.98 2.23
C SER A 200 -26.86 12.39 2.68
N LYS A 201 -26.16 13.18 1.86
CA LYS A 201 -25.85 14.56 2.18
C LYS A 201 -27.14 15.39 2.22
N PRO A 202 -27.50 15.99 3.37
CA PRO A 202 -28.65 16.88 3.41
C PRO A 202 -28.43 18.00 2.40
N LYS A 203 -29.40 18.21 1.51
CA LYS A 203 -29.38 19.37 0.62
C LYS A 203 -29.38 20.59 1.53
N LYS A 204 -28.27 21.33 1.53
CA LYS A 204 -28.19 22.59 2.27
C LYS A 204 -29.27 23.49 1.67
N ASP A 205 -30.19 23.97 2.50
CA ASP A 205 -31.15 24.97 2.07
C ASP A 205 -30.33 26.14 1.48
N PRO A 206 -30.56 26.55 0.22
CA PRO A 206 -29.88 27.71 -0.37
C PRO A 206 -29.95 28.96 0.52
N THR A 207 -30.97 29.03 1.37
CA THR A 207 -31.22 30.11 2.32
C THR A 207 -30.49 29.96 3.66
N SER A 208 -29.90 28.79 3.96
CA SER A 208 -29.12 28.55 5.18
C SER A 208 -27.84 29.39 5.25
N VAL A 209 -27.37 29.94 4.13
CA VAL A 209 -26.22 30.87 4.07
C VAL A 209 -26.64 32.33 4.01
N SER A 210 -27.93 32.62 3.80
CA SER A 210 -28.42 34.00 3.76
C SER A 210 -28.75 34.50 5.17
N LYS A 211 -28.43 35.76 5.44
CA LYS A 211 -28.76 36.44 6.71
C LYS A 211 -30.27 36.52 7.02
N LEU A 212 -31.12 36.25 6.02
CA LEU A 212 -32.58 36.26 6.17
C LEU A 212 -33.10 34.84 5.98
N SER A 213 -34.01 34.42 6.84
CA SER A 213 -34.83 33.23 6.69
C SER A 213 -36.05 33.49 5.81
N TYR A 214 -36.67 32.42 5.30
CA TYR A 214 -37.92 32.49 4.54
C TYR A 214 -39.01 33.32 5.25
N ASN A 215 -39.20 33.10 6.57
CA ASN A 215 -40.21 33.81 7.37
C ASN A 215 -39.92 35.30 7.51
N GLU A 216 -38.64 35.67 7.65
CA GLU A 216 -38.23 37.08 7.69
C GLU A 216 -38.47 37.76 6.35
N VAL A 217 -38.22 37.08 5.24
CA VAL A 217 -38.52 37.59 3.89
C VAL A 217 -40.02 37.76 3.68
N VAL A 218 -40.85 36.80 4.13
CA VAL A 218 -42.31 36.95 4.12
C VAL A 218 -42.74 38.18 4.93
N LEU A 219 -42.17 38.39 6.11
CA LEU A 219 -42.48 39.54 6.96
C LEU A 219 -42.04 40.86 6.32
N ILE A 220 -40.84 40.92 5.73
CA ILE A 220 -40.33 42.07 4.97
C ILE A 220 -41.29 42.40 3.82
N LYS A 221 -41.68 41.41 3.00
CA LYS A 221 -42.64 41.61 1.89
C LYS A 221 -44.00 42.12 2.39
N ARG A 222 -44.52 41.59 3.50
CA ARG A 222 -45.78 42.07 4.12
C ARG A 222 -45.68 43.52 4.60
N LYS A 223 -44.58 43.89 5.25
CA LYS A 223 -44.38 45.25 5.78
C LYS A 223 -44.13 46.28 4.68
N LEU A 224 -43.39 45.91 3.62
CA LEU A 224 -43.25 46.71 2.41
C LEU A 224 -44.61 46.96 1.74
N LYS A 225 -45.49 45.95 1.66
CA LYS A 225 -46.86 46.11 1.15
C LYS A 225 -47.71 47.07 1.99
N LYS A 226 -47.44 47.17 3.29
CA LYS A 226 -48.09 48.13 4.22
C LYS A 226 -47.46 49.53 4.19
N GLY A 227 -46.48 49.78 3.32
CA GLY A 227 -45.84 51.09 3.16
C GLY A 227 -44.72 51.39 4.16
N GLU A 228 -44.19 50.39 4.88
CA GLU A 228 -43.06 50.63 5.78
C GLU A 228 -41.77 50.96 4.98
N PRO A 229 -41.02 52.03 5.33
CA PRO A 229 -39.82 52.41 4.59
C PRO A 229 -38.74 51.32 4.58
N ALA A 230 -38.13 51.09 3.40
CA ALA A 230 -37.12 50.05 3.21
C ALA A 230 -35.92 50.19 4.17
N ALA A 231 -35.44 51.43 4.41
CA ALA A 231 -34.35 51.72 5.34
C ALA A 231 -34.66 51.32 6.79
N ARG A 232 -35.94 51.40 7.21
CA ARG A 232 -36.36 50.98 8.55
C ARG A 232 -36.34 49.46 8.69
N LEU A 233 -36.75 48.75 7.64
CA LEU A 233 -36.73 47.28 7.59
C LEU A 233 -35.29 46.76 7.53
N ALA A 234 -34.44 47.39 6.71
CA ALA A 234 -33.03 47.04 6.61
C ALA A 234 -32.32 47.09 7.96
N ARG A 235 -32.51 48.18 8.72
CA ARG A 235 -31.97 48.32 10.08
C ARG A 235 -32.54 47.28 11.05
N ARG A 236 -33.84 46.94 10.95
CA ARG A 236 -34.50 45.96 11.84
C ARG A 236 -33.98 44.53 11.61
N PHE A 237 -33.72 44.15 10.36
CA PHE A 237 -33.27 42.81 10.00
C PHE A 237 -31.75 42.69 9.80
N GLY A 238 -30.98 43.76 10.06
CA GLY A 238 -29.53 43.75 9.97
C GLY A 238 -28.98 43.51 8.55
N VAL A 239 -29.69 43.99 7.53
CA VAL A 239 -29.34 43.86 6.11
C VAL A 239 -29.21 45.22 5.44
N SER A 240 -28.62 45.28 4.24
CA SER A 240 -28.51 46.55 3.50
C SER A 240 -29.84 47.00 2.91
N ASP A 241 -30.04 48.31 2.77
CA ASP A 241 -31.22 48.90 2.10
C ASP A 241 -31.41 48.31 0.69
N MET A 242 -30.29 48.06 0.01
CA MET A 242 -30.27 47.43 -1.32
C MET A 242 -30.78 45.99 -1.28
N GLN A 243 -30.49 45.22 -0.24
CA GLN A 243 -31.00 43.87 -0.07
C GLN A 243 -32.53 43.87 0.12
N ILE A 244 -33.07 44.83 0.88
CA ILE A 244 -34.53 45.03 0.99
C ILE A 244 -35.13 45.47 -0.35
N HIS A 245 -34.45 46.35 -1.09
CA HIS A 245 -34.87 46.77 -2.43
C HIS A 245 -34.97 45.58 -3.40
N ARG A 246 -33.95 44.71 -3.45
CA ARG A 246 -33.95 43.50 -4.30
C ARG A 246 -35.04 42.50 -3.92
N ILE A 247 -35.36 42.38 -2.63
CA ILE A 247 -36.50 41.58 -2.16
C ILE A 247 -37.83 42.20 -2.60
N LYS A 248 -37.91 43.54 -2.61
CA LYS A 248 -39.09 44.28 -3.07
C LYS A 248 -39.31 44.14 -4.58
N THR A 249 -38.25 44.23 -5.38
CA THR A 249 -38.32 44.11 -6.85
C THR A 249 -38.43 42.66 -7.32
N GLY A 250 -38.18 41.69 -6.45
CA GLY A 250 -38.19 40.27 -6.79
C GLY A 250 -36.92 39.79 -7.51
N GLU A 251 -35.86 40.61 -7.57
CA GLU A 251 -34.53 40.17 -8.04
C GLU A 251 -33.92 39.11 -7.12
N ASN A 252 -34.25 39.16 -5.82
CA ASN A 252 -33.83 38.16 -4.83
C ASN A 252 -35.07 37.64 -4.09
N TRP A 253 -35.10 36.33 -3.78
CA TRP A 253 -36.26 35.65 -3.15
C TRP A 253 -37.57 35.76 -3.94
N SER A 254 -37.52 35.63 -5.27
CA SER A 254 -38.70 35.67 -6.16
C SER A 254 -39.70 34.54 -5.89
N ASP A 255 -39.21 33.40 -5.44
CA ASP A 255 -39.93 32.19 -5.06
C ASP A 255 -40.80 32.36 -3.80
N VAL A 256 -40.48 33.31 -2.92
CA VAL A 256 -41.22 33.58 -1.68
C VAL A 256 -42.52 34.33 -1.99
N GLN A 257 -43.63 33.59 -2.14
CA GLN A 257 -44.95 34.17 -2.39
C GLN A 257 -45.66 34.55 -1.09
N LEU A 258 -46.36 35.68 -1.10
CA LEU A 258 -47.27 36.07 -0.02
C LEU A 258 -48.55 35.22 -0.11
N SER A 259 -48.49 33.96 0.28
CA SER A 259 -49.71 33.17 0.41
C SER A 259 -50.62 33.81 1.47
N LEU A 260 -51.88 34.03 1.09
CA LEU A 260 -52.92 34.48 1.99
C LEU A 260 -53.13 33.38 3.03
N ILE A 261 -52.62 33.58 4.24
CA ILE A 261 -53.14 32.87 5.40
C ILE A 261 -54.53 33.46 5.64
N ASN A 262 -55.54 32.89 4.99
CA ASN A 262 -56.93 33.04 5.42
C ASN A 262 -57.05 32.32 6.76
N ASN A 263 -56.81 33.05 7.85
CA ASN A 263 -57.38 32.66 9.13
C ASN A 263 -58.90 32.83 8.98
N LYS A 264 -59.59 31.72 8.67
CA LYS A 264 -61.03 31.63 8.93
C LYS A 264 -61.23 31.78 10.43
N SER A 265 -62.24 32.59 10.75
CA SER A 265 -62.73 32.98 12.07
C SER A 265 -62.97 31.81 13.01
#